data_AF-A0A1D9FV73-F1
#
_entry.id   AF-A0A1D9FV73-F1
#
_cell.length_a   1.000
_cell.length_b   1.000
_cell.length_c   1.000
_cell.angle_alpha   90.00
_cell.angle_beta   90.00
_cell.angle_gamma   90.00
#
_symmetry.space_group_name_H-M   'P 1'
#
loop_
_entity.id
_entity.type
_entity.pdbx_description
1 polymer ?
#
loop_
_entity_poly.entity_id
_entity_poly.type
_entity_poly.pdbx_seq_one_letter_code
_entity_poly.pdbx_strand_id
1 'polypeptide(L)'
;MKEVLGYIRKRTNEAKQNPFILWLDDDSISARDRLSLWLPHISAFVMGFMDLNKLIFPYPSSEAATDELKRLINDHCRQDGTHWEWYLRDLQKLELNRTMKFSEGLEFIYGDERKLDRGFIYGIAALAHEAQDPLLRYSLIAPLEFFAHLLFGKTAPIARKFAEETGIQLEYVGDIHSGVEPGGLVNQQHEIINEDLFTEAVLDEQMRKRGLEMAEYMCDQIELRWKGNLEFAKKREWATPIAVV
;
A
#
# COMPACT_ATOMS: atom_id res chain seq x y z
N MET A 1 -13.29 -15.92 9.61
CA MET A 1 -12.16 -15.04 9.24
C MET A 1 -10.79 -15.60 9.60
N LYS A 2 -10.63 -16.36 10.70
CA LYS A 2 -9.34 -16.92 11.14
C LYS A 2 -8.51 -17.59 10.04
N GLU A 3 -9.13 -18.38 9.16
CA GLU A 3 -8.43 -19.04 8.05
C GLU A 3 -7.89 -18.05 7.01
N VAL A 4 -8.73 -17.10 6.58
CA VAL A 4 -8.33 -16.03 5.64
C VAL A 4 -7.17 -15.21 6.19
N LEU A 5 -7.26 -14.76 7.43
CA LEU A 5 -6.19 -14.00 8.09
C LEU A 5 -4.94 -14.85 8.35
N GLY A 6 -5.11 -16.14 8.64
CA GLY A 6 -4.01 -17.09 8.75
C GLY A 6 -3.25 -17.24 7.43
N TYR A 7 -3.97 -17.31 6.32
CA TYR A 7 -3.40 -17.32 4.98
C TYR A 7 -2.63 -16.02 4.68
N ILE A 8 -3.22 -14.85 4.94
CA ILE A 8 -2.56 -13.54 4.73
C ILE A 8 -1.26 -13.46 5.54
N ARG A 9 -1.29 -13.79 6.83
CA ARG A 9 -0.10 -13.80 7.69
C ARG A 9 1.00 -14.72 7.17
N LYS A 10 0.62 -15.91 6.69
CA LYS A 10 1.56 -16.85 6.07
C LYS A 10 2.21 -16.22 4.84
N ARG A 11 1.42 -15.67 3.92
CA ARG A 11 1.89 -15.00 2.70
C ARG A 11 2.81 -13.82 3.00
N THR A 12 2.43 -12.95 3.94
CA THR A 12 3.27 -11.82 4.38
C THR A 12 4.59 -12.31 4.96
N ASN A 13 4.60 -13.41 5.72
CA ASN A 13 5.85 -13.96 6.25
C ASN A 13 6.74 -14.56 5.14
N GLU A 14 6.17 -15.23 4.15
CA GLU A 14 6.88 -15.72 2.97
C GLU A 14 7.46 -14.56 2.14
N ALA A 15 6.71 -13.47 2.01
CA ALA A 15 7.11 -12.26 1.28
C ALA A 15 8.32 -11.53 1.88
N LYS A 16 8.74 -11.85 3.11
CA LYS A 16 10.03 -11.39 3.67
C LYS A 16 11.24 -11.83 2.83
N GLN A 17 11.10 -12.92 2.07
CA GLN A 17 12.11 -13.43 1.14
C GLN A 17 11.94 -12.90 -0.28
N ASN A 18 10.97 -11.99 -0.52
CA ASN A 18 10.79 -11.39 -1.82
C ASN A 18 12.07 -10.59 -2.20
N PRO A 19 12.58 -10.71 -3.44
CA PRO A 19 13.80 -10.02 -3.86
C PRO A 19 13.79 -8.50 -3.65
N PHE A 20 12.64 -7.85 -3.78
CA PHE A 20 12.51 -6.41 -3.54
C PHE A 20 12.70 -6.07 -2.06
N ILE A 21 12.11 -6.87 -1.16
CA ILE A 21 12.27 -6.72 0.28
C ILE A 21 13.72 -6.95 0.70
N LEU A 22 14.38 -7.98 0.16
CA LEU A 22 15.80 -8.23 0.42
C LEU A 22 16.69 -7.12 -0.15
N TRP A 23 16.33 -6.52 -1.28
CA TRP A 23 17.06 -5.39 -1.85
C TRP A 23 17.01 -4.14 -0.96
N LEU A 24 15.93 -3.92 -0.21
CA LEU A 24 15.86 -2.84 0.78
C LEU A 24 16.84 -3.07 1.96
N ASP A 25 17.21 -4.31 2.25
CA ASP A 25 18.21 -4.64 3.27
C ASP A 25 19.67 -4.53 2.76
N ASP A 26 19.90 -4.26 1.47
CA ASP A 26 21.24 -4.22 0.89
C ASP A 26 21.97 -2.90 1.25
N ASP A 27 22.76 -2.95 2.32
CA ASP A 27 23.54 -1.82 2.80
C ASP A 27 24.70 -1.39 1.89
N SER A 28 25.00 -2.14 0.82
CA SER A 28 25.91 -1.65 -0.23
C SER A 28 25.28 -0.55 -1.09
N ILE A 29 23.96 -0.39 -1.02
CA ILE A 29 23.19 0.65 -1.70
C ILE A 29 22.90 1.80 -0.72
N SER A 30 23.09 3.03 -1.20
CA SER A 30 22.84 4.23 -0.38
C SER A 30 21.40 4.24 0.17
N ALA A 31 21.20 4.83 1.34
CA ALA A 31 19.87 4.94 1.94
C ALA A 31 18.91 5.69 0.99
N ARG A 32 19.42 6.75 0.35
CA ARG A 32 18.69 7.51 -0.66
C ARG A 32 18.22 6.63 -1.82
N ASP A 33 19.12 5.88 -2.45
CA ASP A 33 18.78 5.03 -3.61
C ASP A 33 17.76 3.95 -3.24
N ARG A 34 17.90 3.34 -2.05
CA ARG A 34 16.96 2.33 -1.53
C ARG A 34 15.56 2.89 -1.33
N LEU A 35 15.42 4.19 -1.06
CA LEU A 35 14.13 4.86 -0.89
C LEU A 35 13.60 5.45 -2.19
N SER A 36 14.46 5.95 -3.09
CA SER A 36 14.04 6.79 -4.22
C SER A 36 13.87 6.03 -5.54
N LEU A 37 14.66 4.98 -5.80
CA LEU A 37 14.75 4.41 -7.15
C LEU A 37 13.49 3.66 -7.61
N TRP A 38 12.69 3.16 -6.67
CA TRP A 38 11.42 2.49 -6.95
C TRP A 38 10.20 3.37 -6.70
N LEU A 39 10.34 4.44 -5.93
CA LEU A 39 9.20 5.22 -5.42
C LEU A 39 8.35 5.83 -6.55
N PRO A 40 8.91 6.37 -7.66
CA PRO A 40 8.11 6.83 -8.79
C PRO A 40 7.29 5.72 -9.47
N HIS A 41 7.77 4.48 -9.43
CA HIS A 41 7.10 3.34 -10.06
C HIS A 41 5.72 3.11 -9.45
N ILE A 42 5.58 3.28 -8.14
CA ILE A 42 4.33 3.01 -7.42
C ILE A 42 3.31 4.16 -7.51
N SER A 43 3.62 5.24 -8.24
CA SER A 43 2.75 6.42 -8.36
C SER A 43 1.32 6.07 -8.78
N ALA A 44 1.15 5.24 -9.80
CA ALA A 44 -0.16 4.80 -10.27
C ALA A 44 -0.92 4.01 -9.19
N PHE A 45 -0.21 3.20 -8.41
CA PHE A 45 -0.79 2.47 -7.28
C PHE A 45 -1.20 3.41 -6.15
N VAL A 46 -0.34 4.32 -5.69
CA VAL A 46 -0.65 5.25 -4.57
C VAL A 46 -1.84 6.12 -4.90
N MET A 47 -1.89 6.68 -6.10
CA MET A 47 -3.02 7.52 -6.52
C MET A 47 -4.30 6.69 -6.68
N GLY A 48 -4.20 5.46 -7.20
CA GLY A 48 -5.35 4.55 -7.26
C GLY A 48 -5.81 4.08 -5.89
N PHE A 49 -4.91 3.89 -4.92
CA PHE A 49 -5.24 3.49 -3.56
C PHE A 49 -5.94 4.62 -2.79
N MET A 50 -5.58 5.87 -3.07
CA MET A 50 -6.37 7.03 -2.63
C MET A 50 -7.81 6.92 -3.15
N ASP A 51 -8.02 6.63 -4.43
CA ASP A 51 -9.38 6.47 -4.99
C ASP A 51 -10.11 5.28 -4.38
N LEU A 52 -9.44 4.16 -4.14
CA LEU A 52 -10.04 3.00 -3.48
C LEU A 52 -10.59 3.38 -2.11
N ASN A 53 -9.79 4.05 -1.29
CA ASN A 53 -10.17 4.47 0.05
C ASN A 53 -11.22 5.60 0.06
N LYS A 54 -11.23 6.50 -0.92
CA LYS A 54 -12.19 7.61 -0.96
C LYS A 54 -13.52 7.24 -1.60
N LEU A 55 -13.53 6.35 -2.58
CA LEU A 55 -14.65 6.18 -3.51
C LEU A 55 -15.20 4.75 -3.57
N ILE A 56 -14.39 3.74 -3.26
CA ILE A 56 -14.72 2.34 -3.59
C ILE A 56 -14.96 1.48 -2.35
N PHE A 57 -14.03 1.48 -1.40
CA PHE A 57 -14.16 0.70 -0.17
C PHE A 57 -15.26 1.20 0.78
N PRO A 58 -15.42 2.52 0.98
CA PRO A 58 -16.41 3.00 1.94
C PRO A 58 -17.83 2.55 1.60
N TYR A 59 -18.56 2.17 2.64
CA TYR A 59 -20.00 1.93 2.60
C TYR A 59 -20.79 3.24 2.69
N PRO A 60 -22.03 3.27 2.16
CA PRO A 60 -22.94 4.38 2.39
C PRO A 60 -23.11 4.68 3.89
N SER A 61 -23.11 5.96 4.27
CA SER A 61 -23.22 6.37 5.68
C SER A 61 -24.48 5.83 6.38
N SER A 62 -25.56 5.60 5.63
CA SER A 62 -26.79 5.00 6.16
C SER A 62 -26.61 3.53 6.59
N GLU A 63 -25.73 2.78 5.92
CA GLU A 63 -25.42 1.40 6.28
C GLU A 63 -24.42 1.35 7.44
N ALA A 64 -23.37 2.19 7.39
CA ALA A 64 -22.38 2.30 8.47
C ALA A 64 -22.98 2.83 9.79
N ALA A 65 -24.12 3.51 9.74
CA ALA A 65 -24.82 3.95 10.95
C ALA A 65 -25.43 2.79 11.76
N THR A 66 -25.66 1.63 11.14
CA THR A 66 -26.33 0.48 11.77
C THR A 66 -25.48 -0.79 11.79
N ASP A 67 -24.36 -0.81 11.06
CA ASP A 67 -23.41 -1.92 11.00
C ASP A 67 -22.02 -1.47 11.45
N GLU A 68 -21.57 -2.01 12.58
CA GLU A 68 -20.30 -1.65 13.18
C GLU A 68 -19.09 -2.04 12.31
N LEU A 69 -19.11 -3.18 11.62
CA LEU A 69 -17.99 -3.58 10.76
C LEU A 69 -17.84 -2.62 9.58
N LYS A 70 -18.96 -2.20 8.98
CA LYS A 70 -18.95 -1.19 7.91
C LYS A 70 -18.46 0.16 8.41
N ARG A 71 -18.84 0.56 9.62
CA ARG A 71 -18.33 1.79 10.26
C ARG A 71 -16.83 1.75 10.45
N LEU A 72 -16.28 0.65 10.98
CA LEU A 72 -14.85 0.48 11.18
C LEU A 72 -14.06 0.53 9.87
N ILE A 73 -14.55 -0.11 8.80
CA ILE A 73 -13.97 -0.01 7.46
C ILE A 73 -13.98 1.44 6.98
N ASN A 74 -15.12 2.16 7.11
CA ASN A 74 -15.20 3.56 6.72
C ASN A 74 -14.25 4.46 7.50
N ASP A 75 -14.05 4.20 8.79
CA ASP A 75 -13.17 4.98 9.66
C ASP A 75 -11.71 4.81 9.21
N HIS A 76 -11.30 3.59 8.89
CA HIS A 76 -9.99 3.28 8.33
C HIS A 76 -9.79 3.91 6.95
N CYS A 77 -10.74 3.73 6.02
CA CYS A 77 -10.61 4.31 4.68
C CYS A 77 -10.49 5.84 4.69
N ARG A 78 -11.11 6.54 5.66
CA ARG A 78 -10.94 7.99 5.80
C ARG A 78 -9.54 8.39 6.22
N GLN A 79 -8.86 7.57 7.03
CA GLN A 79 -7.50 7.81 7.48
C GLN A 79 -6.52 7.46 6.35
N ASP A 80 -6.60 6.25 5.81
CA ASP A 80 -5.73 5.75 4.74
C ASP A 80 -5.80 6.57 3.45
N GLY A 81 -6.99 7.10 3.16
CA GLY A 81 -7.23 8.02 2.04
C GLY A 81 -6.44 9.33 2.11
N THR A 82 -5.70 9.60 3.19
CA THR A 82 -4.83 10.78 3.35
C THR A 82 -3.35 10.51 3.03
N HIS A 83 -2.91 9.25 2.99
CA HIS A 83 -1.49 8.90 2.90
C HIS A 83 -0.80 9.35 1.61
N TRP A 84 -1.57 9.54 0.53
CA TRP A 84 -1.04 10.04 -0.75
C TRP A 84 -0.36 11.42 -0.61
N GLU A 85 -0.77 12.24 0.35
CA GLU A 85 -0.14 13.55 0.60
C GLU A 85 1.31 13.39 1.10
N TRP A 86 1.55 12.41 1.97
CA TRP A 86 2.90 12.08 2.44
C TRP A 86 3.76 11.61 1.29
N TYR A 87 3.20 10.78 0.40
CA TYR A 87 3.91 10.29 -0.78
C TYR A 87 4.41 11.44 -1.66
N LEU A 88 3.55 12.44 -1.94
CA LEU A 88 3.95 13.61 -2.74
C LEU A 88 5.02 14.47 -2.05
N ARG A 89 4.96 14.60 -0.73
CA ARG A 89 5.99 15.31 0.05
C ARG A 89 7.33 14.56 0.01
N ASP A 90 7.31 13.24 0.10
CA ASP A 90 8.52 12.43 -0.02
C ASP A 90 9.14 12.52 -1.41
N LEU A 91 8.33 12.52 -2.48
CA LEU A 91 8.85 12.78 -3.83
C LEU A 91 9.56 14.13 -3.92
N GLN A 92 9.02 15.18 -3.30
CA GLN A 92 9.65 16.51 -3.25
C GLN A 92 10.97 16.48 -2.47
N LYS A 93 10.96 15.91 -1.27
CA LYS A 93 12.11 15.84 -0.36
C LYS A 93 13.24 14.96 -0.91
N LEU A 94 12.87 13.95 -1.70
CA LEU A 94 13.80 13.11 -2.45
C LEU A 94 14.17 13.71 -3.81
N GLU A 95 13.80 14.95 -4.13
CA GLU A 95 14.13 15.63 -5.40
C GLU A 95 13.70 14.84 -6.65
N LEU A 96 12.57 14.15 -6.57
CA LEU A 96 11.99 13.35 -7.65
C LEU A 96 10.98 14.15 -8.49
N ASN A 97 10.78 15.44 -8.22
CA ASN A 97 9.93 16.29 -9.04
C ASN A 97 10.63 16.70 -10.34
N ARG A 98 10.55 15.84 -11.36
CA ARG A 98 11.11 16.10 -12.69
C ARG A 98 10.20 16.99 -13.52
N THR A 99 10.80 17.90 -14.29
CA THR A 99 10.11 18.59 -15.38
C THR A 99 10.01 17.68 -16.59
N MET A 100 8.80 17.47 -17.10
CA MET A 100 8.53 16.70 -18.31
C MET A 100 7.32 17.28 -19.06
N LYS A 101 7.17 16.94 -20.35
CA LYS A 101 5.94 17.33 -21.08
C LYS A 101 4.75 16.63 -20.43
N PHE A 102 3.61 17.30 -20.45
CA PHE A 102 2.38 16.70 -19.91
C PHE A 102 2.06 15.34 -20.55
N SER A 103 2.28 15.18 -21.86
CA SER A 103 2.11 13.90 -22.56
C SER A 103 3.03 12.80 -22.04
N GLU A 104 4.29 13.13 -21.71
CA GLU A 104 5.27 12.18 -21.14
C GLU A 104 4.86 11.78 -19.72
N GLY A 105 4.32 12.72 -18.93
CA GLY A 105 3.74 12.42 -17.62
C GLY A 105 2.53 11.49 -17.69
N LEU A 106 1.62 11.74 -18.64
CA LEU A 106 0.48 10.84 -18.87
C LEU A 106 0.96 9.46 -19.32
N GLU A 107 1.92 9.38 -20.24
CA GLU A 107 2.51 8.11 -20.67
C GLU A 107 3.22 7.39 -19.52
N PHE A 108 3.89 8.11 -18.62
CA PHE A 108 4.53 7.51 -17.45
C PHE A 108 3.53 6.82 -16.52
N ILE A 109 2.36 7.43 -16.28
CA ILE A 109 1.32 6.90 -15.38
C ILE A 109 0.40 5.88 -16.07
N TYR A 110 -0.02 6.18 -17.30
CA TYR A 110 -1.04 5.43 -18.05
C TYR A 110 -0.46 4.53 -19.16
N GLY A 111 0.84 4.59 -19.42
CA GLY A 111 1.51 3.72 -20.39
C GLY A 111 1.61 2.27 -19.92
N ASP A 112 2.19 1.45 -20.80
CA ASP A 112 2.28 0.00 -20.62
C ASP A 112 3.16 -0.42 -19.45
N GLU A 113 4.17 0.37 -19.09
CA GLU A 113 5.05 -0.01 -17.99
C GLU A 113 4.31 -0.01 -16.63
N ARG A 114 3.20 0.72 -16.49
CA ARG A 114 2.43 0.89 -15.23
C ARG A 114 1.06 0.20 -15.30
N LYS A 115 0.84 -0.62 -16.34
CA LYS A 115 -0.45 -1.30 -16.56
C LYS A 115 -0.81 -2.29 -15.45
N LEU A 116 0.19 -2.88 -14.78
CA LEU A 116 -0.04 -3.82 -13.68
C LEU A 116 -0.61 -3.11 -12.44
N ASP A 117 -0.11 -1.91 -12.12
CA ASP A 117 -0.66 -1.13 -11.00
C ASP A 117 -2.10 -0.72 -11.28
N ARG A 118 -2.39 -0.19 -12.47
CA ARG A 118 -3.76 0.19 -12.85
C ARG A 118 -4.70 -1.01 -12.92
N GLY A 119 -4.24 -2.10 -13.53
CA GLY A 119 -5.00 -3.35 -13.62
C GLY A 119 -5.34 -3.91 -12.24
N PHE A 120 -4.40 -3.82 -11.29
CA PHE A 120 -4.65 -4.22 -9.92
C PHE A 120 -5.70 -3.34 -9.24
N ILE A 121 -5.61 -2.01 -9.36
CA ILE A 121 -6.61 -1.08 -8.81
C ILE A 121 -8.00 -1.37 -9.38
N TYR A 122 -8.12 -1.61 -10.69
CA TYR A 122 -9.40 -1.97 -11.31
C TYR A 122 -9.92 -3.33 -10.84
N GLY A 123 -9.02 -4.31 -10.67
CA GLY A 123 -9.37 -5.61 -10.12
C GLY A 123 -9.87 -5.52 -8.68
N ILE A 124 -9.23 -4.71 -7.83
CA ILE A 124 -9.74 -4.42 -6.48
C ILE A 124 -11.11 -3.78 -6.57
N ALA A 125 -11.31 -2.78 -7.43
CA ALA A 125 -12.59 -2.11 -7.54
C ALA A 125 -13.73 -3.05 -7.94
N ALA A 126 -13.46 -3.98 -8.87
CA ALA A 126 -14.41 -5.03 -9.24
C ALA A 126 -14.72 -5.96 -8.05
N LEU A 127 -13.70 -6.45 -7.34
CA LEU A 127 -13.87 -7.32 -6.18
C LEU A 127 -14.59 -6.63 -5.02
N ALA A 128 -14.28 -5.35 -4.78
CA ALA A 128 -14.93 -4.54 -3.75
C ALA A 128 -16.42 -4.35 -4.05
N HIS A 129 -16.78 -4.13 -5.32
CA HIS A 129 -18.17 -4.07 -5.75
C HIS A 129 -18.94 -5.37 -5.50
N GLU A 130 -18.28 -6.53 -5.64
CA GLU A 130 -18.87 -7.83 -5.27
C GLU A 130 -18.93 -8.04 -3.75
N ALA A 131 -17.92 -7.57 -3.01
CA ALA A 131 -17.74 -7.76 -1.57
C ALA A 131 -18.63 -6.82 -0.73
N GLN A 132 -19.95 -6.91 -0.88
CA GLN A 132 -20.89 -6.10 -0.09
C GLN A 132 -20.91 -6.48 1.39
N ASP A 133 -20.61 -7.74 1.71
CA ASP A 133 -20.40 -8.17 3.09
C ASP A 133 -19.07 -7.58 3.64
N PRO A 134 -19.08 -6.94 4.83
CA PRO A 134 -17.89 -6.29 5.38
C PRO A 134 -16.74 -7.26 5.68
N LEU A 135 -16.99 -8.54 5.94
CA LEU A 135 -15.94 -9.52 6.17
C LEU A 135 -15.23 -9.90 4.86
N LEU A 136 -15.97 -9.96 3.75
CA LEU A 136 -15.37 -10.13 2.42
C LEU A 136 -14.60 -8.87 2.00
N ARG A 137 -15.13 -7.67 2.30
CA ARG A 137 -14.41 -6.43 2.00
C ARG A 137 -13.12 -6.31 2.81
N TYR A 138 -13.17 -6.70 4.09
CA TYR A 138 -11.99 -6.78 4.92
C TYR A 138 -10.95 -7.79 4.40
N SER A 139 -11.38 -8.87 3.73
CA SER A 139 -10.47 -9.82 3.07
C SER A 139 -9.69 -9.20 1.89
N LEU A 140 -10.15 -8.06 1.34
CA LEU A 140 -9.41 -7.26 0.36
C LEU A 140 -8.47 -6.25 1.01
N ILE A 141 -8.90 -5.62 2.11
CA ILE A 141 -8.13 -4.57 2.79
C ILE A 141 -6.97 -5.17 3.58
N ALA A 142 -7.21 -6.23 4.38
CA ALA A 142 -6.19 -6.79 5.27
C ALA A 142 -4.87 -7.19 4.57
N PRO A 143 -4.86 -7.81 3.37
CA PRO A 143 -3.60 -8.04 2.66
C PRO A 143 -2.79 -6.77 2.39
N LEU A 144 -3.43 -5.62 2.14
CA LEU A 144 -2.73 -4.35 1.91
C LEU A 144 -2.02 -3.92 3.19
N GLU A 145 -2.74 -3.86 4.32
CA GLU A 145 -2.20 -3.48 5.63
C GLU A 145 -1.03 -4.35 6.07
N PHE A 146 -1.16 -5.69 5.94
CA PHE A 146 -0.12 -6.61 6.37
C PHE A 146 1.16 -6.50 5.52
N PHE A 147 1.01 -6.32 4.21
CA PHE A 147 2.16 -6.17 3.31
C PHE A 147 2.78 -4.77 3.39
N ALA A 148 1.96 -3.74 3.58
CA ALA A 148 2.42 -2.38 3.80
C ALA A 148 3.17 -2.26 5.13
N HIS A 149 2.68 -2.85 6.21
CA HIS A 149 3.43 -2.96 7.46
C HIS A 149 4.80 -3.63 7.28
N LEU A 150 4.88 -4.70 6.47
CA LEU A 150 6.16 -5.31 6.13
C LEU A 150 7.07 -4.35 5.36
N LEU A 151 6.54 -3.66 4.33
CA LEU A 151 7.30 -2.72 3.51
C LEU A 151 7.81 -1.55 4.35
N PHE A 152 6.94 -0.90 5.13
CA PHE A 152 7.31 0.27 5.93
C PHE A 152 8.18 -0.09 7.13
N GLY A 153 8.05 -1.31 7.67
CA GLY A 153 9.02 -1.86 8.62
C GLY A 153 10.44 -1.98 8.04
N LYS A 154 10.59 -2.07 6.71
CA LYS A 154 11.88 -2.02 6.01
C LYS A 154 12.31 -0.60 5.67
N THR A 155 11.41 0.24 5.18
CA THR A 155 11.79 1.58 4.73
C THR A 155 12.02 2.55 5.89
N ALA A 156 11.32 2.42 7.01
CA ALA A 156 11.43 3.34 8.13
C ALA A 156 12.86 3.41 8.73
N PRO A 157 13.56 2.28 9.00
CA PRO A 157 14.98 2.31 9.37
C PRO A 157 15.88 3.00 8.34
N ILE A 158 15.63 2.81 7.05
CA ILE A 158 16.40 3.42 5.97
C ILE A 158 16.14 4.93 5.93
N ALA A 159 14.89 5.35 6.14
CA ALA A 159 14.50 6.75 6.21
C ALA A 159 15.13 7.46 7.43
N ARG A 160 15.25 6.79 8.58
CA ARG A 160 16.00 7.31 9.73
C ARG A 160 17.47 7.55 9.40
N LYS A 161 18.13 6.56 8.77
CA LYS A 161 19.52 6.72 8.29
C LYS A 161 19.65 7.88 7.30
N PHE A 162 18.74 7.99 6.34
CA PHE A 162 18.71 9.12 5.41
C PHE A 162 18.55 10.47 6.13
N ALA A 163 17.69 10.53 7.15
CA ALA A 163 17.51 11.74 7.95
C ALA A 163 18.75 12.08 8.80
N GLU A 164 19.46 11.09 9.34
CA GLU A 164 20.74 11.28 10.03
C GLU A 164 21.82 11.83 9.09
N GLU A 165 21.85 11.36 7.83
CA GLU A 165 22.83 11.77 6.81
C GLU A 165 22.55 13.16 6.22
N THR A 166 21.28 13.57 6.14
CA THR A 166 20.86 14.75 5.36
C THR A 166 20.12 15.83 6.16
N GLY A 167 19.61 15.50 7.34
CA GLY A 167 18.67 16.35 8.09
C GLY A 167 17.25 16.37 7.53
N ILE A 168 16.93 15.59 6.49
CA ILE A 168 15.61 15.57 5.84
C ILE A 168 14.78 14.39 6.36
N GLN A 169 13.63 14.69 6.96
CA GLN A 169 12.68 13.67 7.42
C GLN A 169 11.64 13.34 6.34
N LEU A 170 11.45 12.05 6.08
CA LEU A 170 10.45 11.52 5.15
C LEU A 170 9.20 11.04 5.92
N GLU A 171 8.03 11.23 5.34
CA GLU A 171 6.74 10.87 5.96
C GLU A 171 6.21 9.52 5.48
N TYR A 172 6.14 9.30 4.16
CA TYR A 172 5.48 8.15 3.55
C TYR A 172 6.31 6.88 3.67
N VAL A 173 7.62 6.94 3.39
CA VAL A 173 8.53 5.80 3.58
C VAL A 173 9.20 5.81 4.96
N GLY A 174 8.81 6.74 5.84
CA GLY A 174 9.41 6.96 7.16
C GLY A 174 8.56 6.47 8.34
N ASP A 175 8.93 6.93 9.53
CA ASP A 175 8.32 6.49 10.79
C ASP A 175 6.87 6.94 10.95
N ILE A 176 6.44 8.01 10.26
CA ILE A 176 5.05 8.49 10.34
C ILE A 176 4.12 7.42 9.79
N HIS A 177 4.34 6.95 8.57
CA HIS A 177 3.51 5.89 7.98
C HIS A 177 3.61 4.59 8.77
N SER A 178 4.83 4.14 9.07
CA SER A 178 5.04 2.89 9.83
C SER A 178 4.43 2.92 11.24
N GLY A 179 4.35 4.10 11.87
CA GLY A 179 3.83 4.28 13.22
C GLY A 179 2.30 4.30 13.28
N VAL A 180 1.64 4.67 12.17
CA VAL A 180 0.18 4.68 12.07
C VAL A 180 -0.38 3.42 11.42
N GLU A 181 0.45 2.57 10.82
CA GLU A 181 0.05 1.33 10.16
C GLU A 181 0.71 0.11 10.84
N PRO A 182 0.13 -0.40 11.94
CA PRO A 182 0.70 -1.51 12.71
C PRO A 182 0.44 -2.89 12.06
N GLY A 183 -0.14 -2.95 10.86
CA GLY A 183 -0.59 -4.18 10.22
C GLY A 183 -2.02 -4.57 10.58
N GLY A 184 -2.93 -3.60 10.59
CA GLY A 184 -4.36 -3.75 10.89
C GLY A 184 -5.09 -2.41 10.77
N LEU A 185 -6.42 -2.41 10.88
CA LEU A 185 -7.26 -1.22 10.71
C LEU A 185 -6.96 -0.16 11.79
N VAL A 186 -6.93 1.10 11.39
CA VAL A 186 -6.75 2.26 12.27
C VAL A 186 -7.82 3.31 12.04
N ASN A 187 -8.18 4.08 13.07
CA ASN A 187 -9.15 5.17 12.94
C ASN A 187 -8.47 6.51 12.60
N GLN A 188 -9.27 7.58 12.43
CA GLN A 188 -8.76 8.93 12.09
C GLN A 188 -7.86 9.55 13.18
N GLN A 189 -7.84 8.99 14.38
CA GLN A 189 -6.96 9.39 15.48
C GLN A 189 -5.66 8.56 15.52
N HIS A 190 -5.45 7.68 14.53
CA HIS A 190 -4.36 6.69 14.46
C HIS A 190 -4.38 5.68 15.62
N GLU A 191 -5.55 5.45 16.19
CA GLU A 191 -5.74 4.41 17.18
C GLU A 191 -6.07 3.10 16.46
N ILE A 192 -5.45 2.01 16.93
CA ILE A 192 -5.72 0.66 16.43
C ILE A 192 -7.18 0.35 16.69
N ILE A 193 -7.91 0.05 15.61
CA ILE A 193 -9.28 -0.43 15.73
C ILE A 193 -9.23 -1.83 16.33
N ASN A 194 -10.07 -2.10 17.32
CA ASN A 194 -10.21 -3.47 17.81
C ASN A 194 -10.80 -4.35 16.69
N GLU A 195 -9.96 -5.17 16.08
CA GLU A 195 -10.33 -6.07 15.01
C GLU A 195 -10.98 -7.38 15.51
N ASP A 196 -11.21 -7.56 16.82
CA ASP A 196 -11.85 -8.76 17.38
C ASP A 196 -13.17 -9.11 16.66
N LEU A 197 -13.94 -8.08 16.30
CA LEU A 197 -15.19 -8.24 15.54
C LEU A 197 -14.96 -8.87 14.16
N PHE A 198 -13.82 -8.59 13.50
CA PHE A 198 -13.44 -9.22 12.24
C PHE A 198 -12.78 -10.58 12.49
N THR A 199 -11.82 -10.66 13.40
CA THR A 199 -10.98 -11.85 13.60
C THR A 199 -11.78 -13.04 14.15
N GLU A 200 -12.71 -12.79 15.07
CA GLU A 200 -13.57 -13.80 15.68
C GLU A 200 -14.82 -14.14 14.85
N ALA A 201 -15.09 -13.39 13.78
CA ALA A 201 -16.22 -13.68 12.91
C ALA A 201 -16.08 -15.07 12.25
N VAL A 202 -17.15 -15.86 12.36
CA VAL A 202 -17.28 -17.17 11.72
C VAL A 202 -17.89 -16.97 10.33
N LEU A 203 -17.15 -17.40 9.31
CA LEU A 203 -17.64 -17.40 7.94
C LEU A 203 -18.31 -18.74 7.64
N ASP A 204 -19.40 -18.71 6.89
CA ASP A 204 -19.89 -19.91 6.23
C ASP A 204 -18.90 -20.39 5.16
N GLU A 205 -19.15 -21.56 4.58
CA GLU A 205 -18.25 -22.17 3.60
C GLU A 205 -18.07 -21.32 2.33
N GLN A 206 -19.13 -20.68 1.85
CA GLN A 206 -19.09 -19.87 0.63
C GLN A 206 -18.30 -18.59 0.86
N MET A 207 -18.58 -17.87 1.94
CA MET A 207 -17.85 -16.66 2.33
C MET A 207 -16.39 -16.98 2.61
N ARG A 208 -16.10 -18.10 3.28
CA ARG A 208 -14.72 -18.52 3.57
C ARG A 208 -13.93 -18.79 2.30
N LYS A 209 -14.50 -19.54 1.36
CA LYS A 209 -13.89 -19.79 0.06
C LYS A 209 -13.66 -18.48 -0.69
N ARG A 210 -14.67 -17.60 -0.75
CA ARG A 210 -14.56 -16.35 -1.48
C ARG A 210 -13.55 -15.38 -0.86
N GLY A 211 -13.51 -15.29 0.47
CA GLY A 211 -12.53 -14.50 1.20
C GLY A 211 -11.10 -14.98 0.96
N LEU A 212 -10.88 -16.30 0.87
CA LEU A 212 -9.58 -16.87 0.52
C LEU A 212 -9.17 -16.52 -0.92
N GLU A 213 -10.07 -16.66 -1.89
CA GLU A 213 -9.80 -16.29 -3.30
C GLU A 213 -9.43 -14.80 -3.42
N MET A 214 -10.14 -13.93 -2.70
CA MET A 214 -9.85 -12.50 -2.64
C MET A 214 -8.48 -12.25 -2.01
N ALA A 215 -8.19 -12.84 -0.86
CA ALA A 215 -6.91 -12.67 -0.19
C ALA A 215 -5.73 -13.20 -1.02
N GLU A 216 -5.89 -14.35 -1.69
CA GLU A 216 -4.91 -14.93 -2.61
C GLU A 216 -4.61 -13.99 -3.77
N TYR A 217 -5.65 -13.51 -4.45
CA TYR A 217 -5.49 -12.52 -5.53
C TYR A 217 -4.72 -11.29 -5.04
N MET A 218 -5.09 -10.74 -3.87
CA MET A 218 -4.42 -9.56 -3.33
C MET A 218 -2.93 -9.83 -3.06
N CYS A 219 -2.61 -10.92 -2.36
CA CYS A 219 -1.21 -11.27 -2.05
C CYS A 219 -0.38 -11.47 -3.33
N ASP A 220 -0.91 -12.22 -4.30
CA ASP A 220 -0.22 -12.49 -5.57
C ASP A 220 0.09 -11.20 -6.34
N GLN A 221 -0.88 -10.30 -6.42
CA GLN A 221 -0.71 -9.04 -7.14
C GLN A 221 0.26 -8.10 -6.43
N ILE A 222 0.28 -8.06 -5.09
CA ILE A 222 1.28 -7.29 -4.32
C ILE A 222 2.70 -7.79 -4.63
N GLU A 223 2.93 -9.10 -4.52
CA GLU A 223 4.25 -9.67 -4.77
C GLU A 223 4.70 -9.50 -6.22
N LEU A 224 3.77 -9.61 -7.19
CA LEU A 224 4.05 -9.36 -8.61
C LEU A 224 4.52 -7.92 -8.85
N ARG A 225 3.92 -6.94 -8.18
CA ARG A 225 4.31 -5.53 -8.32
C ARG A 225 5.63 -5.22 -7.64
N TRP A 226 5.94 -5.87 -6.52
CA TRP A 226 7.27 -5.76 -5.90
C TRP A 226 8.39 -6.22 -6.83
N LYS A 227 8.16 -7.27 -7.64
CA LYS A 227 9.08 -7.62 -8.72
C LYS A 227 9.26 -6.47 -9.71
N GLY A 228 8.17 -5.81 -10.12
CA GLY A 228 8.21 -4.62 -10.98
C GLY A 228 8.99 -3.46 -10.36
N ASN A 229 8.77 -3.18 -9.07
CA ASN A 229 9.47 -2.12 -8.33
C ASN A 229 10.98 -2.35 -8.33
N LEU A 230 11.43 -3.58 -8.10
CA LEU A 230 12.85 -3.93 -8.13
C LEU A 230 13.46 -3.75 -9.52
N GLU A 231 12.77 -4.24 -10.56
CA GLU A 231 13.28 -4.11 -11.93
C GLU A 231 13.33 -2.65 -12.38
N PHE A 232 12.34 -1.83 -11.99
CA PHE A 232 12.37 -0.39 -12.22
C PHE A 232 13.55 0.28 -11.48
N ALA A 233 13.75 -0.05 -10.20
CA ALA A 233 14.86 0.50 -9.42
C ALA A 233 16.24 0.19 -10.03
N LYS A 234 16.42 -1.04 -10.52
CA LYS A 234 17.67 -1.47 -11.16
C LYS A 234 18.00 -0.73 -12.46
N LYS A 235 17.00 -0.17 -13.16
CA LYS A 235 17.26 0.69 -14.34
C LYS A 235 17.98 1.98 -13.95
N ARG A 236 17.90 2.41 -12.68
CA ARG A 236 18.53 3.61 -12.13
C ARG A 236 18.20 4.92 -12.88
N GLU A 237 17.13 4.94 -13.67
CA GLU A 237 16.69 6.12 -14.42
C GLU A 237 16.41 7.34 -13.52
N TRP A 238 16.13 7.08 -12.24
CA TRP A 238 15.80 8.06 -11.20
C TRP A 238 16.91 8.31 -10.18
N ALA A 239 18.14 7.83 -10.44
CA ALA A 239 19.28 7.99 -9.52
C ALA A 239 19.81 9.43 -9.43
N THR A 240 19.68 10.21 -10.50
CA THR A 240 20.19 11.58 -10.57
C THR A 240 19.03 12.58 -10.39
N PRO A 241 19.13 13.52 -9.42
CA PRO A 241 18.25 14.67 -9.34
C PRO A 241 18.36 15.46 -10.65
N ILE A 242 17.24 15.72 -11.31
CA ILE A 242 17.24 16.64 -12.45
C ILE A 242 17.12 18.04 -11.87
N ALA A 243 18.08 18.92 -12.19
CA ALA A 243 17.99 20.32 -11.79
C ALA A 243 16.64 20.89 -12.27
N VAL A 244 15.85 21.39 -11.32
CA VAL A 244 14.65 22.15 -11.62
C VAL A 244 15.13 23.43 -12.31
N VAL A 245 14.87 23.55 -13.61
CA VAL A 245 15.13 24.78 -14.39
C VAL A 245 14.00 25.77 -14.13
#